data_AF-A0A7C8J5P2-F1
#
_entry.id   AF-A0A7C8J5P2-F1
#
_cell.length_a   1.000
_cell.length_b   1.000
_cell.length_c   1.000
_cell.angle_alpha   90.00
_cell.angle_beta   90.00
_cell.angle_gamma   90.00
#
_symmetry.space_group_name_H-M   'P 1'
#
loop_
_entity.id
_entity.type
_entity.pdbx_description
1 polymer ?
#
loop_
_entity_poly.entity_id
_entity_poly.type
_entity_poly.pdbx_seq_one_letter_code
_entity_poly.pdbx_strand_id
1 'polypeptide(L)'
;MARRIFTSLTFQLLVVLISLLCFYDTPVEAQADTDGYRSTVFDPKYIPYQELLITPKTHAGLFSFTGRWRRRRDTYTASRWPGTYLTVLVYGDTCILKLRPKPQGKIDDYSFYVSVDGSEDLLYTLPTFDSLDRDREVIFVPITIPGKGKNQKKGKQSTLDPHTIRIISIADHPFSFEGFLVANTLVRQGQLWTDGQDDRVYVEFIGEGVDAEVYGGLLGYDHDNSGGGVGDDGGAHAVRQVVKNGVSVINSTQFRAAEILGIRHAHADAGSCFLSKCDPRDPLPGLKDQYFNENPIPTQVRAEELGKLSKQFQDMLQKELQFFKEDPWLKQVGPQMLVVDVGERDFLRLEEPVDAEKFKRELMVFLGRLRESARPDAHIIVVGRDWENADPDAPKTTFRSVVPQTSEMKARRMKLFQVTKEAATKIHAEGKVPFPHLSLFSPRCPL
;
A
#
# COMPACT_ATOMS: atom_id res chain seq x y z
N MET A 1 88.15 -21.80 12.19
CA MET A 1 87.32 -20.59 12.02
C MET A 1 85.86 -21.00 11.95
N ALA A 2 85.12 -20.88 13.06
CA ALA A 2 83.67 -21.14 13.06
C ALA A 2 82.94 -19.79 13.11
N ARG A 3 82.26 -19.44 12.01
CA ARG A 3 81.40 -18.25 11.94
C ARG A 3 80.17 -18.49 12.81
N ARG A 4 80.08 -17.82 13.96
CA ARG A 4 78.84 -17.69 14.73
C ARG A 4 77.93 -16.72 13.99
N ILE A 5 76.87 -17.23 13.41
CA ILE A 5 75.78 -16.44 12.83
C ILE A 5 74.90 -15.99 14.00
N PHE A 6 74.94 -14.71 14.34
CA PHE A 6 73.97 -14.08 15.23
C PHE A 6 72.65 -13.95 14.47
N THR A 7 71.69 -14.82 14.74
CA THR A 7 70.29 -14.57 14.37
C THR A 7 69.78 -13.46 15.28
N SER A 8 69.52 -12.28 14.74
CA SER A 8 68.96 -11.17 15.53
C SER A 8 67.58 -11.54 16.05
N LEU A 9 67.19 -10.93 17.19
CA LEU A 9 65.86 -11.09 17.80
C LEU A 9 64.74 -10.83 16.78
N THR A 10 64.95 -9.88 15.86
CA THR A 10 64.05 -9.58 14.75
C THR A 10 63.88 -10.73 13.76
N PHE A 11 64.93 -11.52 13.49
CA PHE A 11 64.82 -12.71 12.64
C PHE A 11 64.04 -13.82 13.35
N GLN A 12 64.25 -14.02 14.65
CA GLN A 12 63.49 -14.99 15.44
C GLN A 12 62.00 -14.60 15.54
N LEU A 13 61.70 -13.31 15.75
CA LEU A 13 60.34 -12.78 15.73
C LEU A 13 59.67 -12.93 14.36
N LEU A 14 60.40 -12.71 13.27
CA LEU A 14 59.88 -12.91 11.92
C LEU A 14 59.52 -14.39 11.67
N VAL A 15 60.39 -15.31 12.09
CA VAL A 15 60.14 -16.76 11.96
C VAL A 15 58.95 -17.20 12.80
N VAL A 16 58.78 -16.67 14.02
CA VAL A 16 57.62 -16.95 14.88
C VAL A 16 56.33 -16.37 14.27
N LEU A 17 56.37 -15.16 13.72
CA LEU A 17 55.22 -14.53 13.07
C LEU A 17 54.81 -15.27 11.79
N ILE A 18 55.77 -15.70 10.96
CA ILE A 18 55.51 -16.52 9.77
C ILE A 18 54.95 -17.89 10.19
N SER A 19 55.49 -18.49 11.26
CA SER A 19 54.95 -19.76 11.78
C SER A 19 53.51 -19.58 12.25
N LEU A 20 53.19 -18.53 13.02
CA LEU A 20 51.83 -18.22 13.44
C LEU A 20 50.90 -17.96 12.25
N LEU A 21 51.33 -17.18 11.26
CA LEU A 21 50.53 -16.89 10.06
C LEU A 21 50.29 -18.14 9.20
N CYS A 22 51.26 -19.07 9.12
CA CYS A 22 51.08 -20.35 8.43
C CYS A 22 50.23 -21.36 9.21
N PHE A 23 50.02 -21.17 10.52
CA PHE A 23 49.09 -21.98 11.34
C PHE A 23 47.68 -21.37 11.45
N TYR A 24 47.45 -20.14 10.98
CA TYR A 24 46.13 -19.51 10.93
C TYR A 24 45.43 -19.65 9.56
N ASP A 25 46.12 -20.20 8.56
CA ASP A 25 45.58 -20.50 7.22
C ASP A 25 45.19 -21.98 7.06
N THR A 26 45.18 -22.75 8.15
CA THR A 26 44.36 -23.96 8.17
C THR A 26 42.91 -23.49 8.18
N PRO A 27 42.09 -23.81 7.16
CA PRO A 27 40.66 -23.62 7.30
C PRO A 27 40.28 -24.34 8.59
N VAL A 28 39.67 -23.63 9.52
CA VAL A 28 38.92 -24.28 10.59
C VAL A 28 37.96 -25.17 9.83
N GLU A 29 38.24 -26.47 9.79
CA GLU A 29 37.31 -27.43 9.22
C GLU A 29 35.98 -27.13 9.90
N ALA A 30 35.00 -26.70 9.09
CA ALA A 30 33.64 -26.64 9.57
C ALA A 30 33.38 -28.01 10.18
N GLN A 31 33.19 -28.02 11.50
CA GLN A 31 32.89 -29.20 12.29
C GLN A 31 31.95 -30.06 11.46
N ALA A 32 32.37 -31.28 11.14
CA ALA A 32 31.62 -32.16 10.24
C ALA A 32 30.15 -32.14 10.65
N ASP A 33 29.22 -32.16 9.68
CA ASP A 33 27.77 -32.00 9.89
C ASP A 33 27.21 -32.86 11.04
N THR A 34 27.92 -33.91 11.46
CA THR A 34 27.58 -34.86 12.52
C THR A 34 28.13 -34.56 13.91
N ASP A 35 29.11 -33.66 14.09
CA ASP A 35 29.92 -33.56 15.33
C ASP A 35 29.64 -32.32 16.20
N GLY A 36 28.55 -31.59 15.92
CA GLY A 36 28.01 -30.62 16.88
C GLY A 36 27.15 -31.30 17.95
N TYR A 37 26.98 -30.68 19.13
CA TYR A 37 25.99 -31.10 20.14
C TYR A 37 24.57 -31.07 19.53
N ARG A 38 24.16 -32.16 18.89
CA ARG A 38 22.79 -32.34 18.38
C ARG A 38 21.91 -32.81 19.52
N SER A 39 21.12 -31.93 20.09
CA SER A 39 19.97 -32.37 20.87
C SER A 39 18.95 -32.94 19.88
N THR A 40 18.64 -34.23 20.01
CA THR A 40 17.49 -34.88 19.35
C THR A 40 16.15 -34.44 19.96
N VAL A 41 16.21 -33.62 21.01
CA VAL A 41 15.12 -33.09 21.80
C VAL A 41 15.29 -31.57 21.90
N PHE A 42 15.31 -30.88 20.76
CA PHE A 42 14.98 -29.46 20.79
C PHE A 42 13.46 -29.37 20.79
N ASP A 43 12.89 -29.18 21.98
CA ASP A 43 11.45 -28.99 22.14
C ASP A 43 11.07 -27.66 21.45
N PRO A 44 10.18 -27.68 20.44
CA PRO A 44 9.78 -26.49 19.66
C PRO A 44 9.32 -25.31 20.53
N LYS A 45 8.90 -25.56 21.78
CA LYS A 45 8.55 -24.51 22.75
C LYS A 45 9.69 -23.57 23.14
N TYR A 46 10.95 -23.93 22.86
CA TYR A 46 12.13 -23.15 23.21
C TYR A 46 12.67 -22.27 22.08
N ILE A 47 12.08 -22.28 20.89
CA ILE A 47 12.36 -21.24 19.90
C ILE A 47 11.57 -20.01 20.34
N PRO A 48 12.21 -18.93 20.80
CA PRO A 48 11.47 -17.72 21.13
C PRO A 48 10.81 -17.25 19.83
N TYR A 49 9.49 -17.09 19.81
CA TYR A 49 8.76 -16.58 18.64
C TYR A 49 9.35 -15.26 18.10
N GLN A 50 10.07 -14.50 18.92
CA GLN A 50 10.80 -13.30 18.52
C GLN A 50 12.00 -13.57 17.60
N GLU A 51 12.67 -14.73 17.71
CA GLU A 51 13.81 -15.09 16.86
C GLU A 51 13.39 -15.47 15.43
N LEU A 52 12.12 -15.83 15.25
CA LEU A 52 11.50 -16.15 13.95
C LEU A 52 10.79 -14.95 13.30
N LEU A 53 10.74 -13.80 13.99
CA LEU A 53 10.00 -12.62 13.54
C LEU A 53 10.87 -11.71 12.68
N ILE A 54 10.54 -11.58 11.40
CA ILE A 54 11.04 -10.50 10.56
C ILE A 54 10.13 -9.28 10.68
N THR A 55 10.73 -8.11 10.87
CA THR A 55 10.02 -6.82 10.95
C THR A 55 10.71 -5.81 10.03
N PRO A 56 10.02 -4.73 9.61
CA PRO A 56 10.66 -3.67 8.83
C PRO A 56 11.83 -2.99 9.56
N LYS A 57 11.87 -3.07 10.90
CA LYS A 57 12.98 -2.58 11.73
C LYS A 57 14.21 -3.50 11.69
N THR A 58 14.00 -4.81 11.70
CA THR A 58 15.08 -5.81 11.77
C THR A 58 15.57 -6.23 10.38
N HIS A 59 14.68 -6.22 9.39
CA HIS A 59 14.92 -6.71 8.04
C HIS A 59 14.35 -5.74 7.00
N ALA A 60 14.72 -4.46 7.07
CA ALA A 60 14.17 -3.41 6.21
C ALA A 60 14.23 -3.74 4.70
N GLY A 61 15.28 -4.43 4.26
CA GLY A 61 15.47 -4.88 2.87
C GLY A 61 14.51 -5.97 2.38
N LEU A 62 13.55 -6.40 3.23
CA LEU A 62 12.50 -7.36 2.88
C LEU A 62 11.12 -6.70 2.76
N PHE A 63 10.98 -5.41 3.06
CA PHE A 63 9.68 -4.73 3.09
C PHE A 63 9.69 -3.52 2.14
N SER A 64 8.67 -3.42 1.30
CA SER A 64 8.38 -2.24 0.47
C SER A 64 6.97 -1.75 0.75
N PHE A 65 6.83 -0.46 1.06
CA PHE A 65 5.56 0.16 1.44
C PHE A 65 5.06 1.09 0.33
N THR A 66 3.82 0.93 -0.10
CA THR A 66 3.17 1.82 -1.08
C THR A 66 1.91 2.45 -0.49
N GLY A 67 1.66 3.72 -0.81
CA GLY A 67 0.63 4.52 -0.17
C GLY A 67 1.09 5.12 1.17
N ARG A 68 0.12 5.57 1.97
CA ARG A 68 0.41 6.32 3.20
C ARG A 68 0.41 5.38 4.39
N TRP A 69 1.55 5.28 5.06
CA TRP A 69 1.75 4.44 6.23
C TRP A 69 2.17 5.27 7.44
N ARG A 70 1.93 4.72 8.63
CA ARG A 70 2.44 5.28 9.87
C ARG A 70 3.01 4.19 10.74
N ARG A 71 4.13 4.50 11.38
CA ARG A 71 4.70 3.69 12.44
C ARG A 71 4.39 4.27 13.82
N ARG A 72 4.08 3.41 14.78
CA ARG A 72 4.05 3.73 16.21
C ARG A 72 4.73 2.59 16.97
N ARG A 73 5.90 2.88 17.57
CA ARG A 73 6.78 1.86 18.17
C ARG A 73 7.13 0.80 17.12
N ASP A 74 6.75 -0.45 17.34
CA ASP A 74 7.02 -1.59 16.45
C ASP A 74 5.79 -1.98 15.60
N THR A 75 4.73 -1.16 15.62
CA THR A 75 3.52 -1.39 14.81
C THR A 75 3.47 -0.46 13.61
N TYR A 76 3.16 -1.01 12.45
CA TYR A 76 3.04 -0.36 11.16
C TYR A 76 1.59 -0.41 10.73
N THR A 77 0.98 0.74 10.47
CA THR A 77 -0.44 0.85 10.13
C THR A 77 -0.60 1.58 8.80
N ALA A 78 -1.39 0.99 7.91
CA ALA A 78 -1.89 1.65 6.73
C ALA A 78 -2.79 2.82 7.13
N SER A 79 -2.85 3.83 6.27
CA SER A 79 -3.90 4.85 6.33
C SER A 79 -5.24 4.30 5.83
N ARG A 80 -6.31 5.09 5.97
CA ARG A 80 -7.60 4.81 5.33
C ARG A 80 -7.63 5.15 3.83
N TRP A 81 -6.54 5.65 3.27
CA TRP A 81 -6.49 5.92 1.83
C TRP A 81 -6.49 4.62 1.02
N PRO A 82 -7.33 4.49 -0.01
CA PRO A 82 -7.47 3.26 -0.77
C PRO A 82 -6.18 2.85 -1.49
N GLY A 83 -6.04 1.54 -1.76
CA GLY A 83 -4.86 1.01 -2.45
C GLY A 83 -3.55 1.19 -1.67
N THR A 84 -3.61 1.42 -0.36
CA THR A 84 -2.44 1.34 0.51
C THR A 84 -2.05 -0.12 0.69
N TYR A 85 -0.84 -0.51 0.29
CA TYR A 85 -0.38 -1.90 0.37
C TYR A 85 1.10 -1.97 0.76
N LEU A 86 1.50 -3.16 1.20
CA LEU A 86 2.89 -3.51 1.44
C LEU A 86 3.23 -4.77 0.66
N THR A 87 4.48 -4.88 0.23
CA THR A 87 5.02 -6.10 -0.35
C THR A 87 6.18 -6.57 0.51
N VAL A 88 6.17 -7.85 0.87
CA VAL A 88 7.23 -8.50 1.65
C VAL A 88 7.88 -9.60 0.84
N LEU A 89 9.20 -9.71 0.94
CA LEU A 89 9.93 -10.87 0.47
C LEU A 89 10.18 -11.85 1.62
N VAL A 90 9.66 -13.06 1.46
CA VAL A 90 9.72 -14.13 2.44
C VAL A 90 10.43 -15.34 1.82
N TYR A 91 11.14 -16.12 2.64
CA TYR A 91 11.84 -17.32 2.20
C TYR A 91 11.26 -18.56 2.88
N GLY A 92 10.88 -19.56 2.07
CA GLY A 92 10.34 -20.84 2.51
C GLY A 92 8.82 -20.97 2.31
N ASP A 93 8.30 -22.13 2.71
CA ASP A 93 6.95 -22.58 2.32
C ASP A 93 5.82 -22.08 3.25
N THR A 94 6.18 -21.45 4.38
CA THR A 94 5.20 -21.02 5.40
C THR A 94 5.58 -19.67 5.99
N CYS A 95 4.59 -18.79 6.15
CA CYS A 95 4.73 -17.59 6.96
C CYS A 95 3.44 -17.26 7.71
N ILE A 96 3.60 -16.66 8.88
CA ILE A 96 2.49 -16.26 9.74
C ILE A 96 2.58 -14.76 9.96
N LEU A 97 1.54 -14.05 9.54
CA LEU A 97 1.42 -12.62 9.74
C LEU A 97 1.06 -12.31 11.19
N LYS A 98 1.80 -11.39 11.80
CA LYS A 98 1.58 -10.91 13.17
C LYS A 98 0.82 -9.58 13.13
N LEU A 99 -0.50 -9.65 13.29
CA LEU A 99 -1.40 -8.48 13.28
C LEU A 99 -1.47 -7.79 14.64
N ARG A 100 -1.60 -6.47 14.61
CA ARG A 100 -1.90 -5.62 15.77
C ARG A 100 -2.95 -4.57 15.41
N PRO A 101 -4.23 -4.94 15.27
CA PRO A 101 -5.30 -4.01 14.95
C PRO A 101 -5.32 -2.81 15.89
N LYS A 102 -5.70 -1.63 15.37
CA LYS A 102 -5.82 -0.43 16.22
C LYS A 102 -6.95 -0.65 17.26
N PRO A 103 -6.79 -0.16 18.50
CA PRO A 103 -7.85 -0.22 19.50
C PRO A 103 -9.03 0.66 19.07
N GLN A 104 -10.17 0.05 18.78
CA GLN A 104 -11.40 0.67 18.25
C GLN A 104 -12.69 0.12 18.89
N GLY A 105 -12.58 -0.84 19.81
CA GLY A 105 -13.72 -1.58 20.37
C GLY A 105 -14.02 -2.83 19.56
N LYS A 106 -15.30 -3.20 19.51
CA LYS A 106 -15.77 -4.32 18.70
C LYS A 106 -15.54 -4.02 17.20
N ILE A 107 -14.81 -4.91 16.53
CA ILE A 107 -14.56 -4.90 15.10
C ILE A 107 -15.24 -6.13 14.53
N ASP A 108 -16.18 -5.90 13.63
CA ASP A 108 -16.78 -6.91 12.78
C ASP A 108 -15.98 -6.96 11.46
N ASP A 109 -15.71 -8.16 10.94
CA ASP A 109 -15.12 -8.40 9.62
C ASP A 109 -13.80 -7.66 9.29
N TYR A 110 -12.82 -7.71 10.21
CA TYR A 110 -11.48 -7.15 9.93
C TYR A 110 -10.84 -7.86 8.74
N SER A 111 -10.72 -7.15 7.62
CA SER A 111 -10.38 -7.76 6.34
C SER A 111 -9.20 -7.06 5.64
N PHE A 112 -8.49 -7.82 4.82
CA PHE A 112 -7.42 -7.33 3.93
C PHE A 112 -7.22 -8.31 2.77
N TYR A 113 -6.63 -7.85 1.66
CA TYR A 113 -6.31 -8.75 0.54
C TYR A 113 -4.87 -9.23 0.63
N VAL A 114 -4.64 -10.48 0.24
CA VAL A 114 -3.32 -11.10 0.13
C VAL A 114 -3.13 -11.68 -1.26
N SER A 115 -2.02 -11.35 -1.91
CA SER A 115 -1.54 -11.98 -3.13
C SER A 115 -0.14 -12.53 -2.90
N VAL A 116 0.11 -13.75 -3.38
CA VAL A 116 1.42 -14.42 -3.31
C VAL A 116 1.95 -14.61 -4.73
N ASP A 117 3.17 -14.17 -4.99
CA ASP A 117 3.85 -14.28 -6.30
C ASP A 117 3.03 -13.75 -7.49
N GLY A 118 2.28 -12.67 -7.25
CA GLY A 118 1.42 -12.05 -8.28
C GLY A 118 0.18 -12.86 -8.65
N SER A 119 -0.21 -13.84 -7.83
CA SER A 119 -1.50 -14.53 -7.96
C SER A 119 -2.69 -13.59 -7.68
N GLU A 120 -3.90 -14.08 -7.94
CA GLU A 120 -5.13 -13.33 -7.65
C GLU A 120 -5.18 -12.84 -6.21
N ASP A 121 -5.67 -11.61 -6.00
CA ASP A 121 -5.85 -11.04 -4.67
C ASP A 121 -6.97 -11.79 -3.93
N LEU A 122 -6.62 -12.43 -2.81
CA LEU A 122 -7.54 -13.19 -1.98
C LEU A 122 -7.97 -12.37 -0.77
N LEU A 123 -9.27 -12.29 -0.49
CA LEU A 123 -9.77 -11.63 0.71
C LEU A 123 -9.54 -12.53 1.92
N TYR A 124 -8.92 -11.98 2.95
CA TYR A 124 -8.72 -12.57 4.27
C TYR A 124 -9.60 -11.80 5.25
N THR A 125 -10.60 -12.46 5.84
CA THR A 125 -11.52 -11.86 6.83
C THR A 125 -11.39 -12.57 8.17
N LEU A 126 -11.12 -11.81 9.23
CA LEU A 126 -11.08 -12.33 10.59
C LEU A 126 -12.49 -12.37 11.20
N PRO A 127 -12.78 -13.34 12.10
CA PRO A 127 -14.02 -13.34 12.86
C PRO A 127 -14.12 -12.10 13.75
N THR A 128 -15.35 -11.68 14.08
CA THR A 128 -15.62 -10.57 15.00
C THR A 128 -14.79 -10.64 16.27
N PHE A 129 -14.28 -9.48 16.71
CA PHE A 129 -13.53 -9.39 17.94
C PHE A 129 -13.57 -8.02 18.62
N ASP A 130 -13.27 -7.97 19.92
CA ASP A 130 -13.01 -6.71 20.62
C ASP A 130 -11.51 -6.38 20.60
N SER A 131 -11.17 -5.22 20.04
CA SER A 131 -9.81 -4.69 19.99
C SER A 131 -9.40 -3.93 21.26
N LEU A 132 -10.31 -3.73 22.22
CA LEU A 132 -10.04 -3.15 23.53
C LEU A 132 -9.88 -4.19 24.63
N ASP A 133 -10.11 -5.47 24.31
CA ASP A 133 -9.90 -6.56 25.25
C ASP A 133 -8.43 -6.62 25.70
N ARG A 134 -8.21 -6.57 27.02
CA ARG A 134 -6.88 -6.50 27.63
C ARG A 134 -6.12 -7.82 27.52
N ASP A 135 -6.83 -8.93 27.33
CA ASP A 135 -6.24 -10.26 27.21
C ASP A 135 -5.82 -10.57 25.77
N ARG A 136 -6.03 -9.64 24.83
CA ARG A 136 -5.74 -9.80 23.41
C ARG A 136 -4.34 -9.29 23.06
N GLU A 137 -3.33 -10.13 23.23
CA GLU A 137 -1.95 -9.69 23.03
C GLU A 137 -1.56 -9.55 21.55
N VAL A 138 -1.98 -10.43 20.64
CA VAL A 138 -1.57 -10.45 19.21
C VAL A 138 -2.49 -11.37 18.40
N ILE A 139 -2.83 -11.04 17.14
CA ILE A 139 -3.51 -11.99 16.23
C ILE A 139 -2.48 -12.56 15.23
N PHE A 140 -2.46 -13.88 15.06
CA PHE A 140 -1.58 -14.58 14.13
C PHE A 140 -2.40 -15.15 12.98
N VAL A 141 -2.01 -14.82 11.74
CA VAL A 141 -2.73 -15.25 10.53
C VAL A 141 -1.78 -16.03 9.62
N PRO A 142 -1.99 -17.34 9.42
CA PRO A 142 -1.18 -18.11 8.49
C PRO A 142 -1.49 -17.70 7.04
N ILE A 143 -0.45 -17.41 6.26
CA ILE A 143 -0.57 -17.15 4.83
C ILE A 143 -0.12 -18.39 4.07
N THR A 144 -0.96 -18.85 3.16
CA THR A 144 -0.68 -20.05 2.36
C THR A 144 0.12 -19.66 1.11
N ILE A 145 1.33 -20.20 0.97
CA ILE A 145 2.16 -20.02 -0.21
C ILE A 145 1.81 -21.11 -1.25
N PRO A 146 1.44 -20.76 -2.50
CA PRO A 146 1.06 -21.74 -3.51
C PRO A 146 2.24 -22.61 -3.98
N GLY A 147 2.16 -23.93 -3.76
CA GLY A 147 3.15 -24.94 -4.20
C GLY A 147 4.04 -25.39 -3.04
N LYS A 148 4.11 -26.67 -2.63
CA LYS A 148 3.82 -27.94 -3.29
C LYS A 148 2.88 -28.82 -2.46
N GLY A 149 1.81 -29.32 -3.08
CA GLY A 149 1.07 -30.44 -2.53
C GLY A 149 1.92 -31.71 -2.50
N LYS A 150 2.14 -32.27 -1.30
CA LYS A 150 2.36 -33.68 -0.92
C LYS A 150 3.22 -34.66 -1.77
N ASN A 151 3.81 -34.27 -2.90
CA ASN A 151 4.43 -35.17 -3.89
C ASN A 151 5.78 -34.70 -4.43
N GLN A 152 6.59 -33.99 -3.64
CA GLN A 152 8.03 -33.91 -3.96
C GLN A 152 8.80 -34.96 -3.19
N LYS A 153 9.41 -35.89 -3.94
CA LYS A 153 10.48 -36.75 -3.46
C LYS A 153 11.51 -35.88 -2.74
N LYS A 154 11.82 -36.24 -1.50
CA LYS A 154 12.91 -35.67 -0.67
C LYS A 154 14.26 -35.83 -1.39
N GLY A 155 14.52 -35.02 -2.41
CA GLY A 155 15.86 -34.65 -2.83
C GLY A 155 16.27 -33.45 -1.99
N LYS A 156 17.40 -33.55 -1.29
CA LYS A 156 17.97 -32.46 -0.51
C LYS A 156 18.24 -31.25 -1.42
N GLN A 157 17.32 -30.30 -1.47
CA GLN A 157 17.62 -28.91 -1.79
C GLN A 157 17.45 -28.14 -0.48
N SER A 158 18.56 -27.66 0.10
CA SER A 158 18.57 -26.90 1.36
C SER A 158 18.29 -25.42 1.16
N THR A 159 17.81 -25.04 -0.03
CA THR A 159 17.54 -23.65 -0.41
C THR A 159 16.07 -23.36 -0.15
N LEU A 160 15.80 -22.35 0.67
CA LEU A 160 14.46 -21.82 0.86
C LEU A 160 14.10 -20.98 -0.37
N ASP A 161 12.97 -21.28 -1.01
CA ASP A 161 12.50 -20.55 -2.18
C ASP A 161 11.99 -19.17 -1.76
N PRO A 162 12.34 -18.09 -2.50
CA PRO A 162 11.83 -16.75 -2.24
C PRO A 162 10.41 -16.57 -2.79
N HIS A 163 9.55 -15.95 -1.99
CA HIS A 163 8.16 -15.64 -2.31
C HIS A 163 7.84 -14.18 -2.00
N THR A 164 7.11 -13.54 -2.91
CA THR A 164 6.61 -12.17 -2.70
C THR A 164 5.19 -12.23 -2.18
N ILE A 165 4.93 -11.54 -1.06
CA ILE A 165 3.62 -11.47 -0.44
C ILE A 165 3.18 -10.02 -0.45
N ARG A 166 2.12 -9.71 -1.19
CA ARG A 166 1.49 -8.40 -1.20
C ARG A 166 0.27 -8.41 -0.29
N ILE A 167 0.19 -7.44 0.62
CA ILE A 167 -0.98 -7.22 1.46
C ILE A 167 -1.58 -5.86 1.16
N ILE A 168 -2.84 -5.83 0.71
CA ILE A 168 -3.58 -4.60 0.40
C ILE A 168 -4.56 -4.31 1.54
N SER A 169 -4.46 -3.11 2.10
CA SER A 169 -5.33 -2.64 3.18
C SER A 169 -6.72 -2.29 2.67
N ILE A 170 -7.73 -2.55 3.50
CA ILE A 170 -9.09 -2.03 3.32
C ILE A 170 -9.23 -0.72 4.13
N ALA A 171 -9.95 0.26 3.59
CA ALA A 171 -10.03 1.62 4.14
C ALA A 171 -10.75 1.70 5.49
N ASP A 172 -11.85 0.98 5.67
CA ASP A 172 -12.67 1.04 6.89
C ASP A 172 -11.92 0.50 8.11
N HIS A 173 -11.19 -0.60 7.91
CA HIS A 173 -10.36 -1.25 8.90
C HIS A 173 -8.89 -1.29 8.45
N PRO A 174 -8.14 -0.19 8.58
CA PRO A 174 -6.77 -0.12 8.08
C PRO A 174 -5.89 -1.23 8.64
N PHE A 175 -5.15 -1.84 7.73
CA PHE A 175 -4.24 -2.92 8.02
C PHE A 175 -3.17 -2.48 9.03
N SER A 176 -2.97 -3.26 10.08
CA SER A 176 -1.99 -2.95 11.12
C SER A 176 -1.27 -4.20 11.60
N PHE A 177 0.06 -4.18 11.53
CA PHE A 177 0.90 -5.35 11.77
C PHE A 177 2.22 -4.99 12.44
N GLU A 178 2.88 -6.02 12.98
CA GLU A 178 4.22 -5.93 13.57
C GLU A 178 5.29 -6.55 12.65
N GLY A 179 4.98 -7.69 12.04
CA GLY A 179 5.91 -8.42 11.19
C GLY A 179 5.37 -9.78 10.75
N PHE A 180 6.27 -10.63 10.27
CA PHE A 180 5.98 -11.99 9.83
C PHE A 180 6.85 -12.98 10.59
N LEU A 181 6.24 -14.04 11.11
CA LEU A 181 6.98 -15.21 11.57
C LEU A 181 7.32 -16.07 10.35
N VAL A 182 8.59 -16.42 10.21
CA VAL A 182 9.13 -17.18 9.08
C VAL A 182 9.96 -18.35 9.60
N ALA A 183 10.17 -19.36 8.76
CA ALA A 183 10.97 -20.53 9.15
C ALA A 183 12.46 -20.21 9.38
N ASN A 184 12.97 -19.15 8.74
CA ASN A 184 14.36 -18.73 8.86
C ASN A 184 14.50 -17.21 8.75
N THR A 185 15.14 -16.61 9.75
CA THR A 185 15.43 -15.16 9.81
C THR A 185 16.86 -14.82 9.40
N LEU A 186 17.73 -15.80 9.17
CA LEU A 186 19.09 -15.60 8.64
C LEU A 186 19.07 -15.30 7.12
N VAL A 187 18.21 -14.37 6.72
CA VAL A 187 18.11 -13.89 5.35
C VAL A 187 19.04 -12.69 5.21
N ARG A 188 20.25 -12.91 4.69
CA ARG A 188 21.20 -11.82 4.35
C ARG A 188 20.86 -11.21 3.00
N GLN A 189 19.63 -10.76 2.83
CA GLN A 189 19.27 -9.99 1.65
C GLN A 189 19.69 -8.54 1.87
N GLY A 190 20.58 -8.04 1.01
CA GLY A 190 20.89 -6.61 0.95
C GLY A 190 19.67 -5.80 0.49
N GLN A 191 19.87 -4.51 0.20
CA GLN A 191 18.76 -3.64 -0.20
C GLN A 191 18.29 -3.85 -1.65
N LEU A 192 19.02 -4.63 -2.46
CA LEU A 192 18.80 -4.80 -3.90
C LEU A 192 17.34 -5.07 -4.31
N TRP A 193 16.63 -5.94 -3.57
CA TRP A 193 15.23 -6.23 -3.91
C TRP A 193 14.30 -5.07 -3.57
N THR A 194 14.42 -4.48 -2.37
CA THR A 194 13.64 -3.30 -1.99
C THR A 194 13.93 -2.12 -2.90
N ASP A 195 15.21 -1.90 -3.25
CA ASP A 195 15.61 -0.85 -4.20
C ASP A 195 14.99 -1.11 -5.58
N GLY A 196 14.99 -2.36 -6.06
CA GLY A 196 14.27 -2.73 -7.29
C GLY A 196 12.75 -2.52 -7.22
N GLN A 197 12.12 -2.64 -6.04
CA GLN A 197 10.72 -2.24 -5.86
C GLN A 197 10.57 -0.71 -5.83
N ASP A 198 11.53 0.00 -5.27
CA ASP A 198 11.56 1.46 -5.16
C ASP A 198 11.82 2.17 -6.51
N ASP A 199 12.54 1.52 -7.41
CA ASP A 199 12.80 2.00 -8.77
C ASP A 199 11.61 1.83 -9.74
N ARG A 200 10.57 1.07 -9.35
CA ARG A 200 9.34 0.96 -10.15
C ARG A 200 8.64 2.31 -10.21
N VAL A 201 8.12 2.65 -11.39
CA VAL A 201 7.28 3.84 -11.57
C VAL A 201 6.13 3.79 -10.56
N TYR A 202 5.97 4.85 -9.80
CA TYR A 202 4.97 5.02 -8.76
C TYR A 202 4.06 6.21 -9.08
N VAL A 203 2.76 5.90 -9.22
CA VAL A 203 1.70 6.86 -9.53
C VAL A 203 0.73 6.99 -8.35
N GLU A 204 0.41 8.21 -7.92
CA GLU A 204 -0.71 8.46 -7.00
C GLU A 204 -1.90 8.97 -7.83
N PHE A 205 -2.97 8.18 -7.89
CA PHE A 205 -4.25 8.58 -8.49
C PHE A 205 -5.04 9.39 -7.46
N ILE A 206 -5.54 10.57 -7.85
CA ILE A 206 -6.26 11.51 -6.99
C ILE A 206 -7.65 11.70 -7.57
N GLY A 207 -8.66 11.24 -6.82
CA GLY A 207 -10.06 11.22 -7.24
C GLY A 207 -10.51 9.89 -7.86
N GLU A 208 -11.83 9.70 -7.89
CA GLU A 208 -12.48 8.47 -8.39
C GLU A 208 -12.40 8.32 -9.91
N GLY A 209 -12.17 9.43 -10.63
CA GLY A 209 -12.15 9.45 -12.09
C GLY A 209 -13.37 8.77 -12.72
N VAL A 210 -13.12 7.83 -13.64
CA VAL A 210 -14.20 7.10 -14.31
C VAL A 210 -15.03 6.27 -13.32
N ASP A 211 -14.40 5.73 -12.28
CA ASP A 211 -15.11 4.87 -11.33
C ASP A 211 -16.17 5.66 -10.53
N ALA A 212 -16.12 7.00 -10.52
CA ALA A 212 -17.13 7.88 -9.94
C ALA A 212 -18.54 7.73 -10.55
N GLU A 213 -18.60 7.24 -11.78
CA GLU A 213 -19.86 7.02 -12.48
C GLU A 213 -20.38 5.60 -12.37
N VAL A 214 -19.73 4.72 -11.61
CA VAL A 214 -20.18 3.34 -11.38
C VAL A 214 -20.97 3.27 -10.06
N TYR A 215 -21.93 2.35 -9.94
CA TYR A 215 -22.62 2.11 -8.67
C TYR A 215 -21.61 1.74 -7.59
N GLY A 216 -21.57 2.53 -6.51
CA GLY A 216 -20.64 2.36 -5.40
C GLY A 216 -19.33 3.15 -5.52
N GLY A 217 -18.98 3.71 -6.68
CA GLY A 217 -17.70 4.42 -6.84
C GLY A 217 -16.47 3.50 -6.71
N LEU A 218 -15.30 4.08 -6.45
CA LEU A 218 -14.05 3.35 -6.13
C LEU A 218 -14.16 2.55 -4.82
N LEU A 219 -15.02 2.99 -3.90
CA LEU A 219 -15.03 2.59 -2.49
C LEU A 219 -16.27 1.81 -2.03
N GLY A 220 -17.25 1.60 -2.91
CA GLY A 220 -18.45 0.85 -2.55
C GLY A 220 -18.05 -0.51 -2.01
N TYR A 221 -18.71 -0.98 -0.96
CA TYR A 221 -18.51 -2.31 -0.41
C TYR A 221 -19.81 -3.07 -0.45
N ASP A 222 -19.70 -4.36 -0.74
CA ASP A 222 -20.77 -5.35 -0.65
C ASP A 222 -20.66 -5.99 0.73
N HIS A 223 -21.48 -5.53 1.69
CA HIS A 223 -21.53 -6.08 3.06
C HIS A 223 -22.14 -7.49 3.12
N ASP A 224 -22.73 -7.97 2.04
CA ASP A 224 -23.57 -9.18 2.08
C ASP A 224 -22.80 -10.50 1.89
N ASN A 225 -21.47 -10.47 1.78
CA ASN A 225 -20.64 -11.68 1.55
C ASN A 225 -19.59 -11.99 2.65
N SER A 226 -19.50 -11.22 3.74
CA SER A 226 -18.47 -11.36 4.78
C SER A 226 -18.75 -12.43 5.85
N GLY A 227 -19.17 -13.64 5.44
CA GLY A 227 -19.26 -14.78 6.36
C GLY A 227 -17.88 -15.29 6.79
N GLY A 228 -17.35 -14.80 7.92
CA GLY A 228 -16.16 -15.35 8.58
C GLY A 228 -16.49 -16.63 9.38
N GLY A 229 -15.63 -17.64 9.33
CA GLY A 229 -15.76 -18.90 10.08
C GLY A 229 -14.58 -19.13 11.02
N VAL A 230 -14.85 -19.67 12.22
CA VAL A 230 -13.81 -20.13 13.16
C VAL A 230 -13.49 -21.59 12.82
N GLY A 231 -12.21 -21.91 12.61
CA GLY A 231 -11.78 -23.31 12.42
C GLY A 231 -11.72 -24.07 13.75
N ASP A 232 -11.78 -25.39 13.68
CA ASP A 232 -11.88 -26.31 14.84
C ASP A 232 -10.70 -26.26 15.82
N ASP A 233 -9.62 -25.54 15.52
CA ASP A 233 -8.43 -25.36 16.37
C ASP A 233 -8.47 -24.11 17.26
N GLY A 234 -9.55 -23.33 17.20
CA GLY A 234 -9.68 -22.07 17.95
C GLY A 234 -8.85 -20.90 17.40
N GLY A 235 -8.19 -21.08 16.24
CA GLY A 235 -7.49 -20.03 15.52
C GLY A 235 -8.46 -19.15 14.71
N ALA A 236 -8.13 -17.86 14.60
CA ALA A 236 -8.79 -16.97 13.65
C ALA A 236 -8.36 -17.34 12.22
N HIS A 237 -9.05 -18.30 11.61
CA HIS A 237 -8.82 -18.65 10.21
C HIS A 237 -9.44 -17.59 9.32
N ALA A 238 -8.58 -16.91 8.56
CA ALA A 238 -9.06 -16.05 7.50
C ALA A 238 -9.76 -16.91 6.44
N VAL A 239 -11.04 -16.66 6.20
CA VAL A 239 -11.77 -17.34 5.12
C VAL A 239 -11.26 -16.79 3.80
N ARG A 240 -10.60 -17.64 3.01
CA ARG A 240 -10.17 -17.29 1.64
C ARG A 240 -11.41 -17.13 0.77
N GLN A 241 -11.77 -15.89 0.45
CA GLN A 241 -12.83 -15.60 -0.52
C GLN A 241 -12.23 -15.01 -1.79
N VAL A 242 -12.63 -15.56 -2.95
CA VAL A 242 -12.39 -14.92 -4.25
C VAL A 242 -13.53 -13.93 -4.44
N VAL A 243 -13.26 -12.63 -4.35
CA VAL A 243 -14.27 -11.59 -4.53
C VAL A 243 -14.63 -11.50 -6.01
N LYS A 244 -15.56 -12.35 -6.45
CA LYS A 244 -16.23 -12.20 -7.74
C LYS A 244 -17.40 -11.24 -7.55
N ASN A 245 -17.26 -10.01 -8.05
CA ASN A 245 -18.30 -8.99 -8.23
C ASN A 245 -18.57 -8.01 -7.06
N GLY A 246 -17.71 -7.92 -6.05
CA GLY A 246 -17.79 -6.86 -5.05
C GLY A 246 -17.26 -5.52 -5.56
N VAL A 247 -17.89 -4.41 -5.19
CA VAL A 247 -17.28 -3.08 -5.33
C VAL A 247 -16.11 -3.04 -4.33
N SER A 248 -14.91 -2.69 -4.79
CA SER A 248 -13.68 -2.64 -3.99
C SER A 248 -12.60 -1.94 -4.82
N VAL A 249 -11.63 -1.29 -4.16
CA VAL A 249 -10.54 -0.58 -4.84
C VAL A 249 -9.80 -1.49 -5.84
N ILE A 250 -9.67 -2.79 -5.54
CA ILE A 250 -9.00 -3.77 -6.42
C ILE A 250 -9.75 -4.01 -7.75
N ASN A 251 -11.04 -3.68 -7.79
CA ASN A 251 -11.89 -3.81 -8.97
C ASN A 251 -12.03 -2.50 -9.77
N SER A 252 -11.48 -1.41 -9.25
CA SER A 252 -11.49 -0.12 -9.95
C SER A 252 -10.68 -0.16 -11.24
N THR A 253 -11.06 0.71 -12.18
CA THR A 253 -10.40 0.83 -13.47
C THR A 253 -8.94 1.26 -13.29
N GLN A 254 -8.70 2.25 -12.43
CA GLN A 254 -7.34 2.77 -12.18
C GLN A 254 -6.44 1.72 -11.52
N PHE A 255 -6.94 0.96 -10.54
CA PHE A 255 -6.16 -0.10 -9.89
C PHE A 255 -5.80 -1.20 -10.89
N ARG A 256 -6.77 -1.72 -11.65
CA ARG A 256 -6.52 -2.76 -12.65
C ARG A 256 -5.57 -2.31 -13.76
N ALA A 257 -5.70 -1.08 -14.23
CA ALA A 257 -4.77 -0.52 -15.21
C ALA A 257 -3.34 -0.48 -14.68
N ALA A 258 -3.16 -0.04 -13.43
CA ALA A 258 -1.85 0.02 -12.81
C ALA A 258 -1.23 -1.37 -12.55
N GLU A 259 -2.04 -2.35 -12.16
CA GLU A 259 -1.63 -3.75 -12.03
C GLU A 259 -1.18 -4.35 -13.38
N ILE A 260 -1.93 -4.11 -14.47
CA ILE A 260 -1.58 -4.56 -15.82
C ILE A 260 -0.26 -3.93 -16.30
N LEU A 261 -0.02 -2.67 -15.97
CA LEU A 261 1.19 -1.95 -16.32
C LEU A 261 2.39 -2.31 -15.42
N GLY A 262 2.18 -3.10 -14.35
CA GLY A 262 3.24 -3.47 -13.42
C GLY A 262 3.84 -2.28 -12.67
N ILE A 263 3.10 -1.18 -12.54
CA ILE A 263 3.56 0.02 -11.82
C ILE A 263 3.15 -0.04 -10.34
N ARG A 264 3.83 0.72 -9.49
CA ARG A 264 3.35 0.98 -8.13
C ARG A 264 2.26 2.03 -8.19
N HIS A 265 1.27 1.91 -7.32
CA HIS A 265 0.22 2.90 -7.27
C HIS A 265 -0.43 3.06 -5.90
N ALA A 266 -0.93 4.26 -5.64
CA ALA A 266 -1.73 4.58 -4.48
C ALA A 266 -2.92 5.41 -4.91
N HIS A 267 -3.98 5.41 -4.11
CA HIS A 267 -5.23 6.07 -4.46
C HIS A 267 -5.61 7.04 -3.35
N ALA A 268 -5.78 8.30 -3.72
CA ALA A 268 -6.24 9.36 -2.87
C ALA A 268 -7.70 9.69 -3.25
N ASP A 269 -8.60 8.84 -2.77
CA ASP A 269 -10.04 9.01 -2.87
C ASP A 269 -10.69 9.01 -1.48
N ALA A 270 -11.68 9.89 -1.32
CA ALA A 270 -12.43 10.12 -0.09
C ALA A 270 -13.91 9.73 -0.20
N GLY A 271 -14.38 9.24 -1.36
CA GLY A 271 -15.79 8.88 -1.54
C GLY A 271 -16.74 10.08 -1.44
N SER A 272 -16.24 11.29 -1.65
CA SER A 272 -16.95 12.57 -1.57
C SER A 272 -16.67 13.41 -2.83
N CYS A 273 -17.37 14.53 -3.01
CA CYS A 273 -17.00 15.48 -4.06
C CYS A 273 -15.58 16.03 -3.89
N PHE A 274 -15.07 16.63 -4.96
CA PHE A 274 -13.87 17.45 -4.91
C PHE A 274 -14.09 18.69 -4.04
N LEU A 275 -15.19 19.41 -4.25
CA LEU A 275 -15.58 20.57 -3.46
C LEU A 275 -16.23 20.18 -2.14
N SER A 276 -15.92 20.95 -1.11
CA SER A 276 -16.51 20.79 0.22
C SER A 276 -17.96 21.24 0.22
N LYS A 277 -18.81 20.46 0.91
CA LYS A 277 -20.25 20.71 1.05
C LYS A 277 -20.96 20.86 -0.31
N CYS A 278 -20.54 20.07 -1.30
CA CYS A 278 -21.15 20.06 -2.62
C CYS A 278 -22.60 19.53 -2.59
N ASP A 279 -22.87 18.52 -1.76
CA ASP A 279 -24.17 17.89 -1.60
C ASP A 279 -24.87 18.56 -0.41
N PRO A 280 -25.97 19.31 -0.64
CA PRO A 280 -26.72 19.94 0.44
C PRO A 280 -27.33 18.91 1.42
N ARG A 281 -27.54 17.67 0.97
CA ARG A 281 -28.15 16.60 1.78
C ARG A 281 -27.13 15.95 2.73
N ASP A 282 -25.86 15.97 2.36
CA ASP A 282 -24.76 15.44 3.17
C ASP A 282 -23.50 16.30 3.04
N PRO A 283 -23.40 17.45 3.75
CA PRO A 283 -22.37 18.45 3.55
C PRO A 283 -21.02 18.05 4.16
N LEU A 284 -20.36 17.07 3.56
CA LEU A 284 -19.04 16.58 3.94
C LEU A 284 -17.90 17.49 3.45
N PRO A 285 -16.72 17.50 4.12
CA PRO A 285 -15.49 18.05 3.55
C PRO A 285 -15.15 17.41 2.20
N GLY A 286 -14.66 18.19 1.25
CA GLY A 286 -14.32 17.70 -0.09
C GLY A 286 -12.93 17.08 -0.16
N LEU A 287 -12.66 16.32 -1.22
CA LEU A 287 -11.36 15.70 -1.47
C LEU A 287 -10.22 16.73 -1.45
N LYS A 288 -10.46 17.94 -1.95
CA LYS A 288 -9.46 19.02 -1.98
C LYS A 288 -8.91 19.39 -0.59
N ASP A 289 -9.72 19.23 0.44
CA ASP A 289 -9.34 19.50 1.82
C ASP A 289 -8.81 18.22 2.47
N GLN A 290 -9.49 17.10 2.27
CA GLN A 290 -9.14 15.81 2.88
C GLN A 290 -7.79 15.26 2.41
N TYR A 291 -7.39 15.50 1.15
CA TYR A 291 -6.13 15.00 0.57
C TYR A 291 -4.89 15.32 1.43
N PHE A 292 -4.90 16.46 2.12
CA PHE A 292 -3.77 16.90 2.95
C PHE A 292 -3.78 16.28 4.35
N ASN A 293 -4.74 15.42 4.67
CA ASN A 293 -4.83 14.72 5.95
C ASN A 293 -4.22 13.31 5.87
N GLU A 294 -3.79 12.80 7.02
CA GLU A 294 -3.25 11.45 7.18
C GLU A 294 -4.27 10.39 6.76
N ASN A 295 -5.56 10.62 7.05
CA ASN A 295 -6.66 9.71 6.70
C ASN A 295 -7.85 10.51 6.13
N PRO A 296 -8.56 9.98 5.11
CA PRO A 296 -9.87 10.49 4.75
C PRO A 296 -10.88 10.20 5.86
N ILE A 297 -12.01 10.89 5.79
CA ILE A 297 -13.21 10.56 6.55
C ILE A 297 -13.67 9.15 6.13
N PRO A 298 -14.10 8.28 7.06
CA PRO A 298 -14.64 6.98 6.71
C PRO A 298 -15.86 7.15 5.81
N THR A 299 -15.95 6.37 4.74
CA THR A 299 -16.99 6.51 3.70
C THR A 299 -18.41 6.32 4.21
N GLN A 300 -18.58 5.57 5.31
CA GLN A 300 -19.88 5.29 5.91
C GLN A 300 -20.39 6.41 6.83
N VAL A 301 -19.53 7.36 7.21
CA VAL A 301 -19.88 8.41 8.17
C VAL A 301 -20.61 9.55 7.47
N ARG A 302 -21.82 9.86 7.94
CA ARG A 302 -22.59 11.02 7.47
C ARG A 302 -22.16 12.32 8.17
N ALA A 303 -22.44 13.46 7.54
CA ALA A 303 -22.09 14.77 8.09
C ALA A 303 -22.68 15.01 9.50
N GLU A 304 -23.89 14.52 9.75
CA GLU A 304 -24.56 14.64 11.06
C GLU A 304 -23.88 13.83 12.18
N GLU A 305 -23.10 12.81 11.81
CA GLU A 305 -22.42 11.92 12.75
C GLU A 305 -20.99 12.37 13.04
N LEU A 306 -20.38 13.15 12.13
CA LEU A 306 -19.02 13.68 12.32
C LEU A 306 -18.84 14.40 13.67
N GLY A 307 -19.83 15.22 14.05
CA GLY A 307 -19.81 15.96 15.31
C GLY A 307 -20.00 15.10 16.56
N LYS A 308 -20.50 13.86 16.41
CA LYS A 308 -20.76 12.91 17.49
C LYS A 308 -19.59 11.95 17.73
N LEU A 309 -18.62 11.91 16.82
CA LEU A 309 -17.41 11.10 16.97
C LEU A 309 -16.58 11.59 18.16
N SER A 310 -15.86 10.68 18.81
CA SER A 310 -15.00 11.04 19.94
C SER A 310 -13.93 12.05 19.50
N LYS A 311 -13.53 12.96 20.41
CA LYS A 311 -12.50 13.96 20.12
C LYS A 311 -11.20 13.33 19.59
N GLN A 312 -10.80 12.20 20.16
CA GLN A 312 -9.63 11.45 19.68
C GLN A 312 -9.78 10.98 18.22
N PHE A 313 -10.98 10.59 17.80
CA PHE A 313 -11.24 10.19 16.43
C PHE A 313 -11.27 11.40 15.50
N GLN A 314 -11.88 12.51 15.91
CA GLN A 314 -11.87 13.77 15.17
C GLN A 314 -10.44 14.29 14.96
N ASP A 315 -9.63 14.34 16.02
CA ASP A 315 -8.23 14.75 15.96
C ASP A 315 -7.40 13.85 15.00
N MET A 316 -7.73 12.55 14.94
CA MET A 316 -7.08 11.61 14.01
C MET A 316 -7.47 11.86 12.55
N LEU A 317 -8.73 12.21 12.27
CA LEU A 317 -9.22 12.52 10.92
C LEU A 317 -8.69 13.87 10.41
N GLN A 318 -8.55 14.85 11.30
CA GLN A 318 -8.07 16.19 10.98
C GLN A 318 -6.55 16.33 11.04
N LYS A 319 -5.84 15.23 11.35
CA LYS A 319 -4.39 15.27 11.43
C LYS A 319 -3.79 15.45 10.04
N GLU A 320 -3.06 16.54 9.85
CA GLU A 320 -2.35 16.82 8.61
C GLU A 320 -1.29 15.74 8.31
N LEU A 321 -1.17 15.40 7.02
CA LEU A 321 -0.15 14.51 6.52
C LEU A 321 1.19 15.25 6.43
N GLN A 322 2.24 14.62 6.95
CA GLN A 322 3.60 15.09 6.79
C GLN A 322 4.22 14.44 5.53
N PHE A 323 4.12 15.13 4.39
CA PHE A 323 4.50 14.58 3.07
C PHE A 323 5.98 14.19 2.94
N PHE A 324 6.87 14.87 3.66
CA PHE A 324 8.33 14.68 3.61
C PHE A 324 8.90 14.12 4.92
N LYS A 325 8.07 13.42 5.69
CA LYS A 325 8.55 12.86 6.95
C LYS A 325 9.43 11.64 6.69
N GLU A 326 10.69 11.76 7.07
CA GLU A 326 11.58 10.61 7.12
C GLU A 326 11.31 9.77 8.38
N ASP A 327 11.15 8.45 8.19
CA ASP A 327 11.16 7.47 9.27
C ASP A 327 12.19 6.38 8.91
N PRO A 328 13.26 6.21 9.71
CA PRO A 328 14.36 5.31 9.37
C PRO A 328 13.94 3.83 9.30
N TRP A 329 12.79 3.48 9.87
CA TRP A 329 12.27 2.11 9.85
C TRP A 329 11.00 1.95 9.01
N LEU A 330 10.58 3.02 8.32
CA LEU A 330 9.47 3.03 7.39
C LEU A 330 9.87 3.89 6.16
N LYS A 331 10.66 3.28 5.27
CA LYS A 331 11.05 3.90 3.98
C LYS A 331 9.80 4.05 3.12
N GLN A 332 9.35 5.28 2.94
CA GLN A 332 8.28 5.63 2.00
C GLN A 332 8.89 6.37 0.83
N VAL A 333 8.75 5.80 -0.36
CA VAL A 333 9.06 6.49 -1.61
C VAL A 333 7.83 7.30 -2.01
N GLY A 334 8.01 8.57 -2.36
CA GLY A 334 6.93 9.40 -2.91
C GLY A 334 6.63 9.04 -4.37
N PRO A 335 5.41 9.28 -4.86
CA PRO A 335 5.06 9.04 -6.25
C PRO A 335 5.84 9.98 -7.17
N GLN A 336 6.32 9.47 -8.31
CA GLN A 336 6.94 10.31 -9.35
C GLN A 336 5.89 10.96 -10.25
N MET A 337 4.65 10.44 -10.26
CA MET A 337 3.55 11.03 -11.02
C MET A 337 2.27 11.12 -10.17
N LEU A 338 1.53 12.20 -10.33
CA LEU A 338 0.17 12.36 -9.80
C LEU A 338 -0.80 12.37 -10.97
N VAL A 339 -1.87 11.59 -10.89
CA VAL A 339 -2.96 11.65 -11.86
C VAL A 339 -4.18 12.23 -11.16
N VAL A 340 -4.51 13.48 -11.47
CA VAL A 340 -5.66 14.21 -10.90
C VAL A 340 -6.85 14.06 -11.82
N ASP A 341 -7.86 13.32 -11.35
CA ASP A 341 -9.07 12.97 -12.10
C ASP A 341 -10.29 13.18 -11.19
N VAL A 342 -10.84 14.40 -11.23
CA VAL A 342 -11.82 14.91 -10.25
C VAL A 342 -12.94 15.70 -10.91
N GLY A 343 -14.09 15.76 -10.22
CA GLY A 343 -15.23 16.63 -10.55
C GLY A 343 -16.45 15.90 -11.12
N GLU A 344 -16.36 14.60 -11.37
CA GLU A 344 -17.48 13.79 -11.85
C GLU A 344 -18.64 13.82 -10.86
N ARG A 345 -18.35 13.67 -9.55
CA ARG A 345 -19.39 13.79 -8.52
C ARG A 345 -19.97 15.19 -8.46
N ASP A 346 -19.12 16.21 -8.52
CA ASP A 346 -19.49 17.64 -8.45
C ASP A 346 -20.40 18.10 -9.60
N PHE A 347 -20.27 17.51 -10.80
CA PHE A 347 -21.03 17.92 -11.99
C PHE A 347 -22.11 16.91 -12.41
N LEU A 348 -21.89 15.61 -12.23
CA LEU A 348 -22.70 14.56 -12.87
C LEU A 348 -23.61 13.79 -11.91
N ARG A 349 -23.30 13.77 -10.61
CA ARG A 349 -24.02 12.97 -9.61
C ARG A 349 -25.01 13.79 -8.76
N LEU A 350 -24.84 15.10 -8.71
CA LEU A 350 -25.72 16.02 -8.00
C LEU A 350 -26.94 16.39 -8.84
N GLU A 351 -28.05 16.66 -8.17
CA GLU A 351 -29.27 17.20 -8.78
C GLU A 351 -28.97 18.52 -9.52
N GLU A 352 -28.29 19.43 -8.83
CA GLU A 352 -27.72 20.65 -9.41
C GLU A 352 -26.18 20.58 -9.41
N PRO A 353 -25.51 20.84 -10.54
CA PRO A 353 -24.05 20.84 -10.58
C PRO A 353 -23.50 22.03 -9.79
N VAL A 354 -22.29 21.87 -9.25
CA VAL A 354 -21.61 22.98 -8.58
C VAL A 354 -21.33 24.15 -9.52
N ASP A 355 -21.12 25.34 -8.94
CA ASP A 355 -20.67 26.51 -9.69
C ASP A 355 -19.30 26.26 -10.35
N ALA A 356 -19.25 26.49 -11.66
CA ALA A 356 -18.10 26.18 -12.50
C ALA A 356 -16.89 27.07 -12.20
N GLU A 357 -17.10 28.35 -11.93
CA GLU A 357 -16.01 29.28 -11.60
C GLU A 357 -15.42 28.98 -10.22
N LYS A 358 -16.27 28.63 -9.26
CA LYS A 358 -15.83 28.13 -7.95
C LYS A 358 -15.01 26.85 -8.10
N PHE A 359 -15.50 25.85 -8.85
CA PHE A 359 -14.75 24.62 -9.11
C PHE A 359 -13.38 24.90 -9.72
N LYS A 360 -13.33 25.72 -10.78
CA LYS A 360 -12.09 26.10 -11.46
C LYS A 360 -11.08 26.74 -10.51
N ARG A 361 -11.51 27.71 -9.70
CA ARG A 361 -10.65 28.38 -8.72
C ARG A 361 -10.09 27.41 -7.68
N GLU A 362 -10.94 26.55 -7.13
CA GLU A 362 -10.52 25.57 -6.12
C GLU A 362 -9.59 24.50 -6.70
N LEU A 363 -9.81 24.08 -7.94
CA LEU A 363 -8.90 23.18 -8.65
C LEU A 363 -7.53 23.83 -8.87
N MET A 364 -7.49 25.11 -9.28
CA MET A 364 -6.23 25.85 -9.40
C MET A 364 -5.47 25.92 -8.07
N VAL A 365 -6.16 26.26 -6.97
CA VAL A 365 -5.55 26.30 -5.63
C VAL A 365 -5.05 24.92 -5.21
N PHE A 366 -5.83 23.87 -5.46
CA PHE A 366 -5.44 22.50 -5.15
C PHE A 366 -4.18 22.07 -5.91
N LEU A 367 -4.13 22.28 -7.22
CA LEU A 367 -2.96 21.99 -8.06
C LEU A 367 -1.72 22.79 -7.61
N GLY A 368 -1.91 24.07 -7.26
CA GLY A 368 -0.86 24.90 -6.67
C GLY A 368 -0.31 24.31 -5.37
N ARG A 369 -1.18 23.92 -4.44
CA ARG A 369 -0.80 23.29 -3.17
C ARG A 369 -0.14 21.93 -3.36
N LEU A 370 -0.59 21.12 -4.32
CA LEU A 370 0.06 19.85 -4.66
C LEU A 370 1.52 20.09 -5.04
N ARG A 371 1.74 21.06 -5.92
CA ARG A 371 3.07 21.44 -6.41
C ARG A 371 3.95 22.05 -5.33
N GLU A 372 3.44 22.95 -4.52
CA GLU A 372 4.28 23.70 -3.58
C GLU A 372 4.56 22.94 -2.28
N SER A 373 3.58 22.19 -1.77
CA SER A 373 3.61 21.71 -0.38
C SER A 373 3.47 20.21 -0.21
N ALA A 374 3.01 19.48 -1.22
CA ALA A 374 2.77 18.04 -1.11
C ALA A 374 3.78 17.18 -1.91
N ARG A 375 4.00 17.55 -3.18
CA ARG A 375 4.69 16.73 -4.18
C ARG A 375 5.41 17.61 -5.23
N PRO A 376 6.40 18.41 -4.82
CA PRO A 376 7.11 19.34 -5.71
C PRO A 376 7.86 18.66 -6.85
N ASP A 377 8.31 17.43 -6.63
CA ASP A 377 9.12 16.68 -7.60
C ASP A 377 8.29 15.75 -8.50
N ALA A 378 6.97 15.67 -8.29
CA ALA A 378 6.10 14.77 -9.05
C ALA A 378 5.58 15.43 -10.33
N HIS A 379 5.45 14.64 -11.40
CA HIS A 379 4.78 15.04 -12.63
C HIS A 379 3.26 14.96 -12.46
N ILE A 380 2.57 16.09 -12.53
CA ILE A 380 1.12 16.19 -12.33
C ILE A 380 0.39 16.10 -13.68
N ILE A 381 -0.37 15.05 -13.86
CA ILE A 381 -1.25 14.83 -15.00
C ILE A 381 -2.67 15.16 -14.57
N VAL A 382 -3.27 16.18 -15.19
CA VAL A 382 -4.69 16.48 -14.97
C VAL A 382 -5.49 15.81 -16.08
N VAL A 383 -6.49 15.01 -15.72
CA VAL A 383 -7.34 14.30 -16.68
C VAL A 383 -8.57 15.14 -17.00
N GLY A 384 -8.73 15.51 -18.26
CA GLY A 384 -9.92 16.18 -18.78
C GLY A 384 -10.52 15.36 -19.91
N ARG A 385 -11.62 14.65 -19.64
CA ARG A 385 -12.29 13.81 -20.63
C ARG A 385 -12.99 14.65 -21.69
N ASP A 386 -12.52 14.55 -22.94
CA ASP A 386 -13.08 15.32 -24.05
C ASP A 386 -14.33 14.62 -24.59
N TRP A 387 -15.48 15.10 -24.12
CA TRP A 387 -16.80 14.68 -24.58
C TRP A 387 -17.28 15.41 -25.83
N GLU A 388 -16.61 16.51 -26.22
CA GLU A 388 -16.91 17.26 -27.44
C GLU A 388 -16.42 16.46 -28.66
N ASN A 389 -15.24 15.86 -28.55
CA ASN A 389 -14.61 15.03 -29.58
C ASN A 389 -14.69 13.52 -29.26
N ALA A 390 -15.73 13.10 -28.52
CA ALA A 390 -15.97 11.70 -28.22
C ALA A 390 -16.18 10.88 -29.51
N ASP A 391 -15.58 9.70 -29.56
CA ASP A 391 -15.59 8.83 -30.74
C ASP A 391 -16.90 8.00 -30.76
N PRO A 392 -17.78 8.21 -31.75
CA PRO A 392 -19.04 7.47 -31.88
C PRO A 392 -18.85 5.99 -32.21
N ASP A 393 -17.70 5.64 -32.78
CA ASP A 393 -17.37 4.30 -33.22
C ASP A 393 -16.48 3.55 -32.22
N ALA A 394 -16.07 4.22 -31.13
CA ALA A 394 -15.30 3.56 -30.09
C ALA A 394 -16.12 2.39 -29.51
N PRO A 395 -15.48 1.23 -29.26
CA PRO A 395 -16.17 0.09 -28.67
C PRO A 395 -16.85 0.56 -27.39
N LYS A 396 -18.17 0.37 -27.30
CA LYS A 396 -18.90 0.60 -26.04
C LYS A 396 -18.18 -0.20 -24.98
N THR A 397 -17.42 0.50 -24.15
CA THR A 397 -16.59 -0.14 -23.16
C THR A 397 -17.51 -0.88 -22.19
N THR A 398 -17.01 -1.91 -21.53
CA THR A 398 -17.70 -2.59 -20.41
C THR A 398 -17.98 -1.66 -19.22
N PHE A 399 -17.72 -0.37 -19.35
CA PHE A 399 -17.99 0.67 -18.38
C PHE A 399 -19.50 0.92 -18.24
N ARG A 400 -20.09 0.35 -17.19
CA ARG A 400 -21.51 0.56 -16.85
C ARG A 400 -21.66 1.85 -16.05
N SER A 401 -21.65 2.98 -16.74
CA SER A 401 -21.99 4.27 -16.12
C SER A 401 -23.45 4.27 -15.63
N VAL A 402 -23.67 4.75 -14.42
CA VAL A 402 -24.99 5.00 -13.82
C VAL A 402 -25.50 6.40 -14.15
N VAL A 403 -24.64 7.26 -14.68
CA VAL A 403 -25.00 8.60 -15.15
C VAL A 403 -25.68 8.45 -16.51
N PRO A 404 -26.93 8.91 -16.67
CA PRO A 404 -27.67 8.69 -17.91
C PRO A 404 -27.06 9.50 -19.07
N GLN A 405 -27.10 8.93 -20.27
CA GLN A 405 -26.61 9.58 -21.50
C GLN A 405 -27.64 10.54 -22.10
N THR A 406 -28.04 11.57 -21.33
CA THR A 406 -28.96 12.62 -21.79
C THR A 406 -28.20 13.82 -22.35
N SER A 407 -28.88 14.66 -23.15
CA SER A 407 -28.33 15.91 -23.68
C SER A 407 -27.84 16.85 -22.56
N GLU A 408 -28.56 16.87 -21.44
CA GLU A 408 -28.18 17.63 -20.25
C GLU A 408 -26.89 17.10 -19.63
N MET A 409 -26.77 15.78 -19.40
CA MET A 409 -25.54 15.20 -18.84
C MET A 409 -24.35 15.39 -19.78
N LYS A 410 -24.57 15.30 -21.09
CA LYS A 410 -23.53 15.64 -22.08
C LYS A 410 -23.08 17.09 -21.95
N ALA A 411 -23.99 18.04 -21.76
CA ALA A 411 -23.65 19.44 -21.51
C ALA A 411 -22.85 19.62 -20.20
N ARG A 412 -23.23 18.92 -19.13
CA ARG A 412 -22.47 18.94 -17.85
C ARG A 412 -21.06 18.38 -18.00
N ARG A 413 -20.89 17.29 -18.76
CA ARG A 413 -19.59 16.68 -19.10
C ARG A 413 -18.69 17.63 -19.89
N MET A 414 -19.23 18.28 -20.93
CA MET A 414 -18.49 19.30 -21.69
C MET A 414 -18.09 20.48 -20.80
N LYS A 415 -18.97 20.90 -19.88
CA LYS A 415 -18.67 21.97 -18.92
C LYS A 415 -17.53 21.59 -17.98
N LEU A 416 -17.56 20.37 -17.42
CA LEU A 416 -16.48 19.82 -16.58
C LEU A 416 -15.14 19.80 -17.34
N PHE A 417 -15.14 19.30 -18.58
CA PHE A 417 -13.94 19.29 -19.42
C PHE A 417 -13.36 20.69 -19.60
N GLN A 418 -14.20 21.66 -19.97
CA GLN A 418 -13.77 23.03 -20.25
C GLN A 418 -13.17 23.69 -19.00
N VAL A 419 -13.79 23.57 -17.83
CA VAL A 419 -13.25 24.17 -16.58
C VAL A 419 -11.96 23.49 -16.14
N THR A 420 -11.83 22.18 -16.29
CA THR A 420 -10.60 21.44 -15.96
C THR A 420 -9.46 21.83 -16.90
N LYS A 421 -9.73 21.95 -18.20
CA LYS A 421 -8.76 22.41 -19.21
C LYS A 421 -8.26 23.83 -18.92
N GLU A 422 -9.18 24.75 -18.60
CA GLU A 422 -8.84 26.13 -18.24
C GLU A 422 -7.98 26.20 -16.98
N ALA A 423 -8.34 25.45 -15.93
CA ALA A 423 -7.58 25.40 -14.68
C ALA A 423 -6.14 24.88 -14.91
N ALA A 424 -6.00 23.75 -15.60
CA ALA A 424 -4.71 23.14 -15.89
C ALA A 424 -3.83 24.06 -16.75
N THR A 425 -4.41 24.71 -17.77
CA THR A 425 -3.66 25.59 -18.68
C THR A 425 -3.19 26.86 -17.97
N LYS A 426 -4.01 27.45 -17.09
CA LYS A 426 -3.60 28.63 -16.31
C LYS A 426 -2.44 28.32 -15.37
N ILE A 427 -2.52 27.23 -14.60
CA ILE A 427 -1.45 26.82 -13.70
C ILE A 427 -0.15 26.50 -14.46
N HIS A 428 -0.27 25.89 -15.65
CA HIS A 428 0.89 25.67 -16.52
C HIS A 428 1.53 26.98 -16.98
N ALA A 429 0.72 27.97 -17.41
CA ALA A 429 1.19 29.26 -17.92
C ALA A 429 1.80 30.17 -16.83
N GLU A 430 1.36 30.07 -15.59
CA GLU A 430 1.90 30.85 -14.45
C GLU A 430 3.30 30.37 -14.01
N GLY A 431 3.75 29.21 -14.46
CA GLY A 431 5.11 28.71 -14.25
C GLY A 431 6.15 29.43 -15.11
N LYS A 432 6.74 30.54 -14.63
CA LYS A 432 7.93 31.16 -15.24
C LYS A 432 9.21 30.42 -14.82
N VAL A 433 9.95 29.85 -15.79
CA VAL A 433 11.15 28.93 -15.76
C VAL A 433 10.74 27.58 -16.37
N PRO A 434 11.56 26.84 -17.17
CA PRO A 434 11.01 25.72 -17.94
C PRO A 434 10.66 24.58 -16.96
N PHE A 435 9.37 24.43 -16.68
CA PHE A 435 8.81 23.48 -15.72
C PHE A 435 8.08 22.37 -16.49
N PRO A 436 8.70 21.22 -16.77
CA PRO A 436 8.14 20.19 -17.65
C PRO A 436 7.03 19.32 -17.02
N HIS A 437 6.55 19.64 -15.81
CA HIS A 437 5.90 18.66 -14.93
C HIS A 437 4.38 18.75 -14.77
N LEU A 438 3.66 19.55 -15.59
CA LEU A 438 2.18 19.54 -15.59
C LEU A 438 1.64 19.35 -17.01
N SER A 439 0.83 18.30 -17.21
CA SER A 439 0.24 17.96 -18.50
C SER A 439 -1.26 17.72 -18.39
N LEU A 440 -2.05 18.29 -19.31
CA LEU A 440 -3.44 17.91 -19.51
C LEU A 440 -3.48 16.65 -20.37
N PHE A 441 -4.04 15.56 -19.86
CA PHE A 441 -4.36 14.39 -20.65
C PHE A 441 -5.84 14.41 -21.02
N SER A 442 -6.11 14.30 -22.32
CA SER A 442 -7.48 14.39 -22.85
C SER A 442 -7.81 13.18 -23.70
N PRO A 443 -8.27 12.08 -23.09
CA PRO A 443 -8.69 10.92 -23.84
C PRO A 443 -10.01 11.23 -24.56
N ARG A 444 -10.12 10.80 -25.82
CA ARG A 444 -11.41 10.75 -26.52
C ARG A 444 -12.28 9.71 -25.81
N CYS A 445 -13.48 10.11 -25.40
CA CYS A 445 -14.40 9.19 -24.73
C CYS A 445 -15.18 8.35 -25.75
N PRO A 446 -15.54 7.09 -25.42
CA PRO A 446 -16.56 6.37 -26.16
C PRO A 446 -17.94 7.00 -25.92
N LEU A 447 -18.76 7.13 -26.97
CA LEU A 447 -20.15 7.62 -26.87
C LEU A 447 -21.15 6.58 -26.33
#